data_AF-A0A814BIG7-F1
#
_entry.id   AF-A0A814BIG7-F1
#
_cell.length_a   1.000
_cell.length_b   1.000
_cell.length_c   1.000
_cell.angle_alpha   90.00
_cell.angle_beta   90.00
_cell.angle_gamma   90.00
#
_symmetry.space_group_name_H-M   'P 1'
#
loop_
_entity.id
_entity.type
_entity.pdbx_description
1 polymer ?
#
loop_
_entity_poly.entity_id
_entity_poly.type
_entity_poly.pdbx_seq_one_letter_code
_entity_poly.pdbx_strand_id
1 'polypeptide(L)'
;MNNEETNLVHLCPKYSGGCEHTPLTNDDLLKLTDQQGQLIYGPTFTIATICEPMVFGPSVNGFKTSDDIHTSNGMIWSVVTSGKDAKVPEIRTPWQVDVRDVARTHIAALEQMTDTNERYLIAAETWSHQRAIDIIHESTTIPTSIKDTTPIGTKGQRLSDHFDIDSSKAQKELGITFIPFEKTVEDLSLQFAQLQEKLQHH
;
A
#
# COMPACT_ATOMS: atom_id res chain seq x y z
N MET A 1 47.65 22.28 1.07
CA MET A 1 47.90 22.82 -0.28
C MET A 1 48.35 21.65 -1.13
N ASN A 2 47.40 20.85 -1.61
CA ASN A 2 46.79 20.92 -2.96
C ASN A 2 47.73 20.26 -3.99
N ASN A 3 47.33 19.39 -4.91
CA ASN A 3 46.05 18.79 -5.30
C ASN A 3 46.39 17.59 -6.21
N GLU A 4 45.45 16.64 -6.26
CA GLU A 4 44.94 15.94 -7.45
C GLU A 4 45.90 15.45 -8.54
N GLU A 5 45.89 14.13 -8.80
CA GLU A 5 45.79 13.59 -10.16
C GLU A 5 45.00 12.27 -10.15
N THR A 6 43.69 12.42 -10.38
CA THR A 6 42.85 11.65 -11.30
C THR A 6 43.20 10.18 -11.55
N ASN A 7 42.65 9.28 -10.73
CA ASN A 7 42.44 7.88 -11.15
C ASN A 7 41.28 7.82 -12.14
N LEU A 8 41.61 7.87 -13.43
CA LEU A 8 40.74 7.53 -14.54
C LEU A 8 40.20 6.11 -14.36
N VAL A 9 38.93 6.02 -13.96
CA VAL A 9 38.15 4.78 -14.02
C VAL A 9 37.98 4.42 -15.50
N HIS A 10 38.82 3.51 -15.98
CA HIS A 10 38.67 2.94 -17.31
C HIS A 10 38.57 1.43 -17.23
N LEU A 11 37.42 0.92 -16.76
CA LEU A 11 37.01 -0.46 -17.01
C LEU A 11 35.49 -0.54 -17.11
N CYS A 12 34.95 -0.12 -18.25
CA CYS A 12 33.69 -0.66 -18.73
C CYS A 12 34.00 -1.46 -20.00
N PRO A 13 34.09 -2.81 -19.92
CA PRO A 13 34.07 -3.60 -21.12
C PRO A 13 32.68 -3.44 -21.73
N LYS A 14 32.63 -3.03 -23.00
CA LYS A 14 31.42 -2.96 -23.80
C LYS A 14 30.65 -4.28 -23.68
N TYR A 15 29.47 -4.25 -23.06
CA TYR A 15 28.55 -5.38 -23.03
C TYR A 15 27.93 -5.54 -24.43
N SER A 16 28.53 -6.43 -25.23
CA SER A 16 27.93 -6.99 -26.44
C SER A 16 27.96 -8.52 -26.31
N GLY A 17 26.95 -9.09 -25.67
CA GLY A 17 26.79 -10.53 -25.49
C GLY A 17 25.70 -10.83 -24.47
N GLY A 18 24.76 -11.73 -24.79
CA GLY A 18 23.55 -12.01 -24.00
C GLY A 18 23.83 -12.36 -22.54
N CYS A 19 22.94 -11.92 -21.65
CA CYS A 19 22.97 -12.27 -20.24
C CYS A 19 22.70 -13.78 -20.05
N GLU A 20 23.76 -14.59 -19.99
CA GLU A 20 23.70 -15.85 -19.27
C GLU A 20 23.90 -15.55 -17.79
N HIS A 21 22.84 -15.75 -17.00
CA HIS A 21 22.89 -15.61 -15.54
C HIS A 21 23.60 -16.81 -14.91
N THR A 22 24.92 -16.84 -14.95
CA THR A 22 25.71 -17.73 -14.09
C THR A 22 25.64 -17.23 -12.65
N PRO A 23 25.18 -18.04 -11.67
CA PRO A 23 25.21 -17.65 -10.27
C PRO A 23 26.65 -17.38 -9.81
N LEU A 24 26.85 -16.35 -9.01
CA LEU A 24 28.15 -16.06 -8.39
C LEU A 24 28.57 -17.24 -7.51
N THR A 25 29.82 -17.66 -7.62
CA THR A 25 30.39 -18.70 -6.77
C THR A 25 30.82 -18.11 -5.42
N ASN A 26 31.02 -18.94 -4.40
CA ASN A 26 31.55 -18.48 -3.11
C ASN A 26 32.93 -17.80 -3.23
N ASP A 27 33.76 -18.25 -4.18
CA ASP A 27 35.06 -17.62 -4.47
C ASP A 27 34.91 -16.24 -5.12
N ASP A 28 33.83 -16.01 -5.88
CA ASP A 28 33.52 -14.70 -6.43
C ASP A 28 32.97 -13.76 -5.35
N LEU A 29 32.21 -14.27 -4.38
CA LEU A 29 31.75 -13.51 -3.22
C LEU A 29 32.92 -13.10 -2.31
N LEU A 30 33.91 -13.97 -2.11
CA LEU A 30 35.12 -13.66 -1.33
C LEU A 30 35.96 -12.53 -1.94
N LYS A 31 35.99 -12.42 -3.27
CA LYS A 31 36.64 -11.29 -3.98
C LYS A 31 35.87 -9.98 -3.88
N LEU A 32 34.63 -10.03 -3.39
CA LEU A 32 33.77 -8.88 -3.19
C LEU A 32 33.70 -8.49 -1.71
N THR A 33 34.44 -9.13 -0.80
CA THR A 33 34.48 -8.79 0.64
C THR A 33 35.88 -8.42 1.14
N ASP A 34 35.99 -7.52 2.14
CA ASP A 34 37.22 -7.19 2.85
C ASP A 34 37.67 -8.31 3.80
N GLN A 35 38.78 -8.10 4.52
CA GLN A 35 39.34 -9.09 5.45
C GLN A 35 38.45 -9.36 6.66
N GLN A 36 37.42 -8.54 6.89
CA GLN A 36 36.40 -8.70 7.93
C GLN A 36 35.11 -9.33 7.39
N GLY A 37 35.05 -9.65 6.09
CA GLY A 37 33.88 -10.24 5.42
C GLY A 37 32.81 -9.23 5.02
N GLN A 38 33.10 -7.93 5.03
CA GLN A 38 32.21 -6.85 4.57
C GLN A 38 32.38 -6.62 3.07
N LEU A 39 31.31 -6.40 2.32
CA LEU A 39 31.41 -6.20 0.87
C LEU A 39 32.27 -4.96 0.52
N ILE A 40 33.36 -5.14 -0.23
CA ILE A 40 34.22 -4.06 -0.79
C ILE A 40 33.56 -3.34 -1.98
N TYR A 41 32.57 -3.97 -2.61
CA TYR A 41 31.69 -3.36 -3.61
C TYR A 41 30.25 -3.74 -3.29
N GLY A 42 29.56 -2.87 -2.54
CA GLY A 42 28.13 -2.96 -2.27
C GLY A 42 27.38 -1.78 -2.89
N PRO A 43 26.06 -1.92 -3.17
CA PRO A 43 25.25 -0.76 -3.53
C PRO A 43 25.37 0.31 -2.45
N THR A 44 25.53 1.58 -2.86
CA THR A 44 25.66 2.73 -1.95
C THR A 44 24.33 3.21 -1.39
N PHE A 45 23.26 2.42 -1.55
CA PHE A 45 21.91 2.74 -1.13
C PHE A 45 21.40 1.68 -0.15
N THR A 46 20.52 2.10 0.76
CA THR A 46 19.73 1.21 1.61
C THR A 46 18.37 0.93 1.00
N ILE A 47 17.71 -0.12 1.49
CA ILE A 47 16.39 -0.54 1.04
C ILE A 47 15.45 -0.63 2.24
N ALA A 48 14.36 0.11 2.19
CA ALA A 48 13.19 -0.13 3.02
C ALA A 48 12.07 -0.70 2.15
N THR A 49 11.47 -1.80 2.59
CA THR A 49 10.29 -2.40 1.94
C THR A 49 9.05 -2.12 2.79
N ILE A 50 8.07 -1.46 2.20
CA ILE A 50 6.75 -1.31 2.80
C ILE A 50 5.89 -2.48 2.34
N CYS A 51 5.26 -3.18 3.29
CA CYS A 51 4.46 -4.37 3.05
C CYS A 51 3.03 -4.08 3.51
N GLU A 52 2.18 -3.66 2.59
CA GLU A 52 0.78 -3.35 2.83
C GLU A 52 -0.16 -4.51 2.49
N PRO A 53 -1.30 -4.66 3.20
CA PRO A 53 -2.37 -5.57 2.85
C PRO A 53 -3.32 -4.89 1.85
N MET A 54 -4.64 -4.91 2.11
CA MET A 54 -5.59 -4.16 1.29
C MET A 54 -5.41 -2.66 1.51
N VAL A 55 -5.14 -1.93 0.43
CA VAL A 55 -5.03 -0.47 0.47
C VAL A 55 -6.36 0.16 0.11
N PHE A 56 -6.94 0.96 1.00
CA PHE A 56 -8.15 1.73 0.69
C PHE A 56 -7.90 3.23 0.78
N GLY A 57 -8.80 4.01 0.21
CA GLY A 57 -8.85 5.46 0.45
C GLY A 57 -8.92 6.29 -0.82
N PRO A 58 -9.05 7.62 -0.66
CA PRO A 58 -9.31 8.53 -1.77
C PRO A 58 -8.15 8.58 -2.76
N SER A 59 -8.48 8.68 -4.05
CA SER A 59 -7.52 9.01 -5.11
C SER A 59 -7.16 10.49 -5.05
N VAL A 60 -5.87 10.83 -5.23
CA VAL A 60 -5.40 12.22 -5.25
C VAL A 60 -6.14 13.06 -6.31
N ASN A 61 -6.47 12.46 -7.45
CA ASN A 61 -7.13 13.14 -8.58
C ASN A 61 -8.62 12.79 -8.69
N GLY A 62 -9.18 12.10 -7.68
CA GLY A 62 -10.50 11.47 -7.77
C GLY A 62 -10.59 10.41 -8.86
N PHE A 63 -11.82 10.03 -9.22
CA PHE A 63 -12.12 9.09 -10.30
C PHE A 63 -12.86 9.81 -11.43
N LYS A 64 -12.50 9.49 -12.68
CA LYS A 64 -13.20 9.99 -13.88
C LYS A 64 -14.13 8.90 -14.43
N THR A 65 -13.68 7.65 -14.39
CA THR A 65 -14.42 6.46 -14.80
C THR A 65 -14.31 5.38 -13.73
N SER A 66 -15.13 4.33 -13.81
CA SER A 66 -15.00 3.15 -12.94
C SER A 66 -13.66 2.44 -13.10
N ASP A 67 -13.04 2.54 -14.28
CA ASP A 67 -11.76 1.87 -14.60
C ASP A 67 -10.57 2.54 -13.90
N ASP A 68 -10.74 3.78 -13.42
CA ASP A 68 -9.73 4.47 -12.60
C ASP A 68 -9.67 3.93 -11.16
N ILE A 69 -10.65 3.13 -10.74
CA ILE A 69 -10.73 2.58 -9.39
C ILE A 69 -9.79 1.37 -9.31
N HIS A 70 -8.74 1.48 -8.50
CA HIS A 70 -7.84 0.36 -8.25
C HIS A 70 -8.53 -0.80 -7.51
N THR A 71 -7.97 -2.00 -7.65
CA THR A 71 -8.58 -3.28 -7.24
C THR A 71 -9.21 -3.27 -5.85
N SER A 72 -8.49 -2.75 -4.84
CA SER A 72 -8.96 -2.73 -3.46
C SER A 72 -10.16 -1.81 -3.29
N ASN A 73 -10.08 -0.55 -3.70
CA ASN A 73 -11.25 0.34 -3.70
C ASN A 73 -12.40 -0.23 -4.54
N GLY A 74 -12.09 -0.96 -5.61
CA GLY A 74 -13.04 -1.67 -6.45
C GLY A 74 -13.90 -2.67 -5.66
N MET A 75 -13.38 -3.24 -4.58
CA MET A 75 -14.16 -4.11 -3.70
C MET A 75 -15.27 -3.34 -2.97
N ILE A 76 -14.98 -2.16 -2.41
CA ILE A 76 -16.00 -1.31 -1.78
C ILE A 76 -16.95 -0.75 -2.85
N TRP A 77 -16.43 -0.27 -3.98
CA TRP A 77 -17.22 0.22 -5.09
C TRP A 77 -18.23 -0.83 -5.58
N SER A 78 -17.79 -2.08 -5.74
CA SER A 78 -18.65 -3.17 -6.22
C SER A 78 -19.89 -3.36 -5.35
N VAL A 79 -19.73 -3.21 -4.03
CA VAL A 79 -20.83 -3.31 -3.07
C VAL A 79 -21.70 -2.06 -3.13
N VAL A 80 -21.11 -0.88 -3.18
CA VAL A 80 -21.84 0.40 -3.33
C VAL A 80 -22.71 0.39 -4.58
N THR A 81 -22.28 -0.23 -5.68
CA THR A 81 -23.04 -0.28 -6.94
C THR A 81 -23.88 -1.54 -7.13
N SER A 82 -23.88 -2.46 -6.16
CA SER A 82 -24.53 -3.77 -6.34
C SER A 82 -26.06 -3.72 -6.21
N GLY A 83 -26.62 -2.66 -5.63
CA GLY A 83 -28.04 -2.50 -5.37
C GLY A 83 -28.45 -3.00 -3.99
N LYS A 84 -29.60 -2.51 -3.50
CA LYS A 84 -30.06 -2.73 -2.10
C LYS A 84 -30.24 -4.21 -1.72
N ASP A 85 -30.63 -5.04 -2.68
CA ASP A 85 -30.95 -6.46 -2.48
C ASP A 85 -29.76 -7.40 -2.75
N ALA A 86 -28.58 -6.85 -3.04
CA ALA A 86 -27.41 -7.65 -3.35
C ALA A 86 -26.87 -8.40 -2.13
N LYS A 87 -26.34 -9.61 -2.39
CA LYS A 87 -25.63 -10.39 -1.38
C LYS A 87 -24.28 -9.76 -1.07
N VAL A 88 -23.99 -9.59 0.22
CA VAL A 88 -22.69 -9.10 0.70
C VAL A 88 -21.62 -10.20 0.53
N PRO A 89 -20.51 -9.94 -0.18
CA PRO A 89 -19.44 -10.94 -0.34
C PRO A 89 -18.63 -11.13 0.94
N GLU A 90 -18.19 -12.37 1.20
CA GLU A 90 -17.21 -12.66 2.24
C GLU A 90 -15.79 -12.38 1.77
N ILE A 91 -14.89 -12.10 2.71
CA ILE A 91 -13.46 -11.89 2.43
C ILE A 91 -12.61 -12.88 3.22
N ARG A 92 -11.41 -13.16 2.70
CA ARG A 92 -10.43 -14.04 3.35
C ARG A 92 -9.23 -13.30 3.93
N THR A 93 -9.02 -12.05 3.52
CA THR A 93 -7.86 -11.21 3.89
C THR A 93 -8.35 -9.93 4.56
N PRO A 94 -8.59 -9.97 5.88
CA PRO A 94 -9.30 -8.91 6.59
C PRO A 94 -8.43 -7.72 6.96
N TRP A 95 -7.15 -7.63 6.59
CA TRP A 95 -6.30 -6.50 6.99
C TRP A 95 -6.32 -5.38 5.96
N GLN A 96 -6.33 -4.14 6.43
CA GLN A 96 -6.29 -2.98 5.56
C GLN A 96 -5.40 -1.85 6.09
N VAL A 97 -5.06 -0.93 5.20
CA VAL A 97 -4.39 0.34 5.50
C VAL A 97 -4.88 1.44 4.55
N ASP A 98 -4.91 2.68 5.03
CA ASP A 98 -5.24 3.84 4.20
C ASP A 98 -4.07 4.20 3.26
N VAL A 99 -4.34 4.49 2.00
CA VAL A 99 -3.35 4.88 0.98
C VAL A 99 -2.50 6.09 1.41
N ARG A 100 -3.06 7.00 2.21
CA ARG A 100 -2.35 8.15 2.75
C ARG A 100 -1.33 7.74 3.81
N ASP A 101 -1.62 6.69 4.57
CA ASP A 101 -0.66 6.13 5.53
C ASP A 101 0.45 5.36 4.80
N VAL A 102 0.11 4.63 3.73
CA VAL A 102 1.11 4.01 2.86
C VAL A 102 2.08 5.07 2.33
N ALA A 103 1.56 6.18 1.79
CA ALA A 103 2.37 7.27 1.27
C ALA A 103 3.26 7.93 2.35
N ARG A 104 2.70 8.22 3.54
CA ARG A 104 3.45 8.76 4.68
C ARG A 104 4.56 7.80 5.13
N THR A 105 4.27 6.49 5.14
CA THR A 105 5.25 5.47 5.52
C THR A 105 6.41 5.41 4.55
N HIS A 106 6.15 5.50 3.24
CA HIS A 106 7.22 5.57 2.24
C HIS A 106 8.13 6.77 2.45
N ILE A 107 7.56 7.95 2.71
CA ILE A 107 8.33 9.18 2.99
C ILE A 107 9.14 9.02 4.28
N ALA A 108 8.51 8.55 5.36
CA ALA A 108 9.18 8.33 6.64
C ALA A 108 10.34 7.33 6.52
N ALA A 109 10.14 6.24 5.78
CA ALA A 109 11.19 5.25 5.56
C ALA A 109 12.37 5.81 4.76
N LEU A 110 12.09 6.63 3.74
CA LEU A 110 13.12 7.32 2.95
C LEU A 110 13.94 8.30 3.80
N GLU A 111 13.30 9.00 4.74
CA GLU A 111 13.94 10.01 5.59
C GLU A 111 14.69 9.42 6.79
N GLN A 112 14.20 8.31 7.35
CA GLN A 112 14.67 7.79 8.65
C GLN A 112 15.55 6.53 8.52
N MET A 113 15.38 5.71 7.48
CA MET A 113 16.08 4.42 7.34
C MET A 113 17.27 4.52 6.37
N THR A 114 18.14 5.50 6.63
CA THR A 114 19.25 5.85 5.72
C THR A 114 20.45 4.91 5.83
N ASP A 115 20.53 4.09 6.87
CA ASP A 115 21.68 3.22 7.19
C ASP A 115 21.28 1.76 7.46
N THR A 116 19.99 1.42 7.35
CA THR A 116 19.47 0.08 7.62
C THR A 116 18.63 -0.46 6.47
N ASN A 117 18.58 -1.79 6.35
CA ASN A 117 17.76 -2.48 5.37
C ASN A 117 16.59 -3.16 6.07
N GLU A 118 15.38 -2.65 5.86
CA GLU A 118 14.24 -3.00 6.72
C GLU A 118 12.97 -3.35 5.95
N ARG A 119 12.09 -4.10 6.63
CA ARG A 119 10.75 -4.44 6.15
C ARG A 119 9.72 -4.01 7.17
N TYR A 120 8.73 -3.27 6.71
CA TYR A 120 7.65 -2.73 7.55
C TYR A 120 6.30 -3.27 7.08
N LEU A 121 5.69 -4.10 7.92
CA LEU A 121 4.30 -4.48 7.76
C LEU A 121 3.42 -3.32 8.25
N ILE A 122 2.51 -2.86 7.39
CA ILE A 122 1.62 -1.75 7.70
C ILE A 122 0.15 -2.15 7.51
N ALA A 123 -0.47 -2.60 8.59
CA ALA A 123 -1.91 -2.79 8.69
C ALA A 123 -2.46 -1.99 9.87
N ALA A 124 -3.56 -1.26 9.62
CA ALA A 124 -4.20 -0.40 10.60
C ALA A 124 -5.27 -1.14 11.40
N GLU A 125 -6.27 -1.67 10.69
CA GLU A 125 -7.45 -2.31 11.27
C GLU A 125 -7.89 -3.48 10.39
N THR A 126 -8.85 -4.25 10.91
CA THR A 126 -9.56 -5.24 10.11
C THR A 126 -10.76 -4.65 9.39
N TRP A 127 -11.05 -5.14 8.20
CA TRP A 127 -12.17 -4.70 7.36
C TRP A 127 -13.02 -5.90 6.92
N SER A 128 -14.25 -5.62 6.50
CA SER A 128 -15.12 -6.54 5.78
C SER A 128 -16.06 -5.72 4.89
N HIS A 129 -16.67 -6.33 3.87
CA HIS A 129 -17.71 -5.64 3.11
C HIS A 129 -18.84 -5.19 4.04
N GLN A 130 -19.27 -6.03 4.99
CA GLN A 130 -20.31 -5.64 5.94
C GLN A 130 -19.88 -4.44 6.81
N ARG A 131 -18.63 -4.41 7.28
CA ARG A 131 -18.13 -3.28 8.07
C ARG A 131 -18.15 -1.98 7.25
N ALA A 132 -17.73 -2.03 6.00
CA ALA A 132 -17.80 -0.87 5.11
C ALA A 132 -19.26 -0.43 4.85
N ILE A 133 -20.17 -1.38 4.63
CA ILE A 133 -21.62 -1.12 4.49
C ILE A 133 -22.18 -0.44 5.74
N ASP A 134 -21.87 -0.96 6.92
CA ASP A 134 -22.34 -0.41 8.19
C ASP A 134 -21.86 1.04 8.36
N ILE A 135 -20.58 1.31 8.09
CA ILE A 135 -20.02 2.68 8.09
C ILE A 135 -20.74 3.58 7.09
N ILE A 136 -21.01 3.09 5.87
CA ILE A 136 -21.72 3.86 4.83
C ILE A 136 -23.09 4.31 5.32
N HIS A 137 -23.86 3.41 5.95
CA HIS A 137 -25.20 3.73 6.42
C HIS A 137 -25.19 4.61 7.67
N GLU A 138 -24.24 4.39 8.59
CA GLU A 138 -24.13 5.12 9.86
C GLU A 138 -23.51 6.51 9.72
N SER A 139 -22.63 6.72 8.75
CA SER A 139 -21.97 8.00 8.54
C SER A 139 -22.96 9.13 8.26
N THR A 140 -22.72 10.30 8.84
CA THR A 140 -23.51 11.51 8.56
C THR A 140 -22.98 12.32 7.38
N THR A 141 -21.79 11.98 6.88
CA THR A 141 -21.10 12.72 5.81
C THR A 141 -21.32 12.11 4.42
N ILE A 142 -21.62 10.81 4.36
CA ILE A 142 -21.82 10.09 3.09
C ILE A 142 -23.18 10.44 2.46
N PRO A 143 -23.21 10.86 1.17
CA PRO A 143 -24.45 11.21 0.47
C PRO A 143 -25.46 10.07 0.37
N THR A 144 -26.75 10.42 0.41
CA THR A 144 -27.85 9.46 0.28
C THR A 144 -27.80 8.65 -1.01
N SER A 145 -27.27 9.20 -2.11
CA SER A 145 -27.09 8.48 -3.39
C SER A 145 -26.25 7.20 -3.24
N ILE A 146 -25.21 7.24 -2.41
CA ILE A 146 -24.37 6.09 -2.10
C ILE A 146 -25.11 5.11 -1.19
N LYS A 147 -25.77 5.62 -0.15
CA LYS A 147 -26.56 4.79 0.77
C LYS A 147 -27.70 4.05 0.05
N ASP A 148 -28.32 4.70 -0.93
CA ASP A 148 -29.43 4.13 -1.69
C ASP A 148 -29.01 3.04 -2.67
N THR A 149 -27.74 2.97 -3.04
CA THR A 149 -27.23 1.93 -3.95
C THR A 149 -26.51 0.80 -3.21
N THR A 150 -26.13 1.04 -1.96
CA THR A 150 -25.44 0.08 -1.10
C THR A 150 -26.45 -0.89 -0.43
N PRO A 151 -26.21 -2.21 -0.43
CA PRO A 151 -27.04 -3.16 0.31
C PRO A 151 -26.98 -2.91 1.83
N ILE A 152 -27.93 -3.47 2.58
CA ILE A 152 -27.92 -3.42 4.04
C ILE A 152 -27.13 -4.60 4.64
N GLY A 153 -27.23 -5.77 4.03
CA GLY A 153 -26.60 -6.99 4.54
C GLY A 153 -27.08 -7.37 5.95
N THR A 154 -26.16 -7.88 6.77
CA THR A 154 -26.41 -8.23 8.18
C THR A 154 -25.68 -7.25 9.08
N LYS A 155 -26.37 -6.20 9.53
CA LYS A 155 -25.77 -5.15 10.37
C LYS A 155 -24.98 -5.72 11.55
N GLY A 156 -23.73 -5.28 11.71
CA GLY A 156 -22.84 -5.71 12.79
C GLY A 156 -22.31 -7.13 12.67
N GLN A 157 -22.40 -7.76 11.48
CA GLN A 157 -21.83 -9.07 11.24
C GLN A 157 -20.31 -9.03 11.50
N ARG A 158 -19.89 -9.84 12.47
CA ARG A 158 -18.47 -9.99 12.81
C ARG A 158 -17.76 -10.79 11.73
N LEU A 159 -16.50 -10.45 11.50
CA LEU A 159 -15.57 -11.29 10.76
C LEU A 159 -15.44 -12.65 11.46
N SER A 160 -15.24 -13.70 10.66
CA SER A 160 -14.78 -14.99 11.16
C SER A 160 -13.38 -14.85 11.77
N ASP A 161 -13.03 -15.78 12.65
CA ASP A 161 -11.71 -15.85 13.27
C ASP A 161 -10.59 -15.78 12.21
N HIS A 162 -9.59 -14.95 12.48
CA HIS A 162 -8.44 -14.72 11.63
C HIS A 162 -7.20 -14.47 12.50
N PHE A 163 -6.00 -14.59 11.92
CA PHE A 163 -4.79 -14.16 12.60
C PHE A 163 -4.69 -12.63 12.65
N ASP A 164 -3.89 -12.11 13.57
CA ASP A 164 -3.67 -10.66 13.69
C ASP A 164 -2.35 -10.23 13.04
N ILE A 165 -2.24 -8.95 12.72
CA ILE A 165 -1.03 -8.34 12.16
C ILE A 165 -0.47 -7.34 13.16
N ASP A 166 0.83 -7.48 13.47
CA ASP A 166 1.56 -6.55 14.32
C ASP A 166 2.32 -5.51 13.47
N SER A 167 1.81 -4.27 13.49
CA SER A 167 2.43 -3.10 12.85
C SER A 167 3.23 -2.23 13.83
N SER A 168 3.47 -2.69 15.06
CA SER A 168 4.08 -1.89 16.13
C SER A 168 5.48 -1.40 15.78
N LYS A 169 6.24 -2.18 15.00
CA LYS A 169 7.56 -1.78 14.49
C LYS A 169 7.46 -0.51 13.65
N ALA A 170 6.55 -0.47 12.67
CA ALA A 170 6.36 0.69 11.80
C ALA A 170 5.88 1.92 12.60
N GLN A 171 4.97 1.72 13.55
CA GLN A 171 4.49 2.82 14.40
C GLN A 171 5.61 3.41 15.26
N LYS A 172 6.45 2.56 15.86
CA LYS A 172 7.53 2.97 16.75
C LYS A 172 8.69 3.61 16.00
N GLU A 173 9.15 2.98 14.92
CA GLU A 173 10.37 3.38 14.23
C GLU A 173 10.12 4.48 13.21
N LEU A 174 8.95 4.50 12.53
CA LEU A 174 8.63 5.47 11.49
C LEU A 174 7.65 6.56 11.96
N GLY A 175 7.14 6.47 13.21
CA GLY A 175 6.24 7.47 13.79
C GLY A 175 4.83 7.49 13.17
N ILE A 176 4.38 6.36 12.61
CA ILE A 176 3.11 6.29 11.89
C ILE A 176 1.93 6.16 12.86
N THR A 177 0.92 7.01 12.65
CA THR A 177 -0.41 6.89 13.26
C THR A 177 -1.41 6.63 12.16
N PHE A 178 -2.06 5.47 12.21
CA PHE A 178 -2.98 5.05 11.16
C PHE A 178 -4.31 5.81 11.20
N ILE A 179 -4.82 6.11 10.01
CA ILE A 179 -6.16 6.65 9.79
C ILE A 179 -7.18 5.54 10.09
N PRO A 180 -8.22 5.82 10.91
CA PRO A 180 -9.26 4.85 11.19
C PRO A 180 -10.00 4.42 9.92
N PHE A 181 -10.39 3.14 9.84
CA PHE A 181 -11.06 2.61 8.65
C PHE A 181 -12.37 3.35 8.33
N GLU A 182 -13.09 3.81 9.35
CA GLU A 182 -14.28 4.66 9.20
C GLU A 182 -13.98 5.89 8.33
N LYS A 183 -12.92 6.63 8.67
CA LYS A 183 -12.52 7.82 7.94
C LYS A 183 -12.09 7.51 6.50
N THR A 184 -11.40 6.39 6.30
CA THR A 184 -11.03 5.90 4.96
C THR A 184 -12.25 5.64 4.09
N VAL A 185 -13.28 4.96 4.62
CA VAL A 185 -14.52 4.67 3.91
C VAL A 185 -15.33 5.94 3.62
N GLU A 186 -15.41 6.86 4.57
CA GLU A 186 -16.08 8.16 4.36
C GLU A 186 -15.46 8.95 3.22
N ASP A 187 -14.14 9.17 3.27
CA ASP A 187 -13.43 9.97 2.27
C ASP A 187 -13.49 9.32 0.88
N LEU A 188 -13.41 7.99 0.82
CA LEU A 188 -13.56 7.25 -0.43
C LEU A 188 -14.99 7.34 -0.99
N SER A 189 -16.00 7.20 -0.12
CA SER A 189 -17.42 7.24 -0.52
C SER A 189 -17.83 8.61 -1.07
N LEU A 190 -17.22 9.70 -0.60
CA LEU A 190 -17.40 11.03 -1.17
C LEU A 190 -16.93 11.10 -2.64
N GLN A 191 -15.81 10.45 -2.98
CA GLN A 191 -15.35 10.38 -4.38
C GLN A 191 -16.21 9.45 -5.23
N PHE A 192 -16.74 8.38 -4.64
CA PHE A 192 -17.72 7.51 -5.30
C PHE A 192 -19.01 8.26 -5.65
N ALA A 193 -19.51 9.13 -4.78
CA ALA A 193 -20.68 9.96 -5.07
C ALA A 193 -20.42 10.89 -6.27
N GLN A 194 -19.27 11.56 -6.29
CA GLN A 194 -18.85 12.40 -7.42
C GLN A 194 -18.72 11.60 -8.72
N LEU A 195 -18.25 10.35 -8.64
CA LEU A 195 -18.18 9.48 -9.81
C LEU A 195 -19.57 9.08 -10.30
N GLN A 196 -20.49 8.69 -9.42
CA GLN A 196 -21.88 8.37 -9.78
C GLN A 196 -22.57 9.53 -10.50
N GLU A 197 -22.41 10.76 -10.00
CA GLU A 197 -22.94 11.96 -10.64
C GLU A 197 -22.41 12.14 -12.07
N LYS A 198 -21.09 11.98 -12.27
CA LYS A 198 -20.49 12.05 -13.62
C LYS A 198 -21.03 10.98 -14.56
N LEU A 199 -21.22 9.75 -14.06
CA LEU A 199 -21.71 8.63 -14.87
C LEU A 199 -23.19 8.76 -15.26
N GLN A 200 -24.00 9.50 -14.52
CA GLN A 200 -25.42 9.73 -14.83
C GLN A 200 -25.66 10.83 -15.89
N HIS A 201 -24.65 11.67 -16.14
CA HIS A 201 -24.73 12.79 -17.09
C HIS A 201 -24.07 12.51 -18.45
N HIS A 202 -23.65 11.27 -18.70
CA HIS A 202 -23.14 10.76 -19.97
C HIS A 202 -24.06 9.69 -20.56
#